data_AF-A0A0K8QGH1-F1
#
_entry.id   AF-A0A0K8QGH1-F1
#
_cell.length_a   1.000
_cell.length_b   1.000
_cell.length_c   1.000
_cell.angle_alpha   90.00
_cell.angle_beta   90.00
_cell.angle_gamma   90.00
#
_symmetry.space_group_name_H-M   'P 1'
#
loop_
_entity.id
_entity.type
_entity.pdbx_description
1 polymer ?
#
loop_
_entity_poly.entity_id
_entity_poly.type
_entity_poly.pdbx_seq_one_letter_code
_entity_poly.pdbx_strand_id
1 'polypeptide(L)'
;MEFPLDSDGFFRRECPNCQGEFKWHHGPTADAPAGFVYPQVHWCPRCGRSAPLDAWWTQAQIEYKQAVLAVSAGDILADAFKSVRSDFLRFEANSSAKQPRPDPLVEPDDMLMIAPPCHPWEPVKVPSEAQVPFYCLLCGQAYAL
;
A
#
# COMPACT_ATOMS: atom_id res chain seq x y z
N MET A 1 -7.00 7.19 -7.49
CA MET A 1 -6.14 7.34 -6.30
C MET A 1 -4.78 6.84 -6.72
N GLU A 2 -3.83 7.75 -6.83
CA GLU A 2 -2.45 7.41 -7.17
C GLU A 2 -1.71 7.19 -5.85
N PHE A 3 -0.95 6.11 -5.75
CA PHE A 3 -0.15 5.83 -4.56
C PHE A 3 1.22 6.47 -4.74
N PRO A 4 1.80 7.08 -3.69
CA PRO A 4 3.16 7.59 -3.76
C PRO A 4 4.11 6.42 -3.98
N LEU A 5 5.04 6.58 -4.92
CA LEU A 5 6.16 5.66 -5.13
C LEU A 5 7.43 6.34 -4.62
N ASP A 6 8.42 5.53 -4.25
CA ASP A 6 9.76 6.05 -3.97
C ASP A 6 10.49 6.44 -5.27
N SER A 7 11.73 6.95 -5.16
CA SER A 7 12.47 7.45 -6.32
C SER A 7 12.75 6.37 -7.37
N ASP A 8 12.69 5.09 -6.99
CA ASP A 8 12.95 3.94 -7.84
C ASP A 8 11.65 3.24 -8.30
N GLY A 9 10.48 3.79 -8.01
CA GLY A 9 9.19 3.23 -8.41
C GLY A 9 8.67 2.11 -7.49
N PHE A 10 9.19 1.98 -6.28
CA PHE A 10 8.75 0.97 -5.32
C PHE A 10 7.63 1.50 -4.42
N PHE A 11 6.75 0.59 -4.03
CA PHE A 11 5.64 0.87 -3.13
C PHE A 11 5.75 0.02 -1.86
N ARG A 12 5.56 0.64 -0.70
CA ARG A 12 5.63 -0.05 0.59
C ARG A 12 4.44 -0.96 0.83
N ARG A 13 4.75 -2.09 1.43
CA ARG A 13 3.87 -3.21 1.70
C ARG A 13 4.17 -3.76 3.09
N GLU A 14 3.14 -4.25 3.76
CA GLU A 14 3.27 -4.94 5.04
C GLU A 14 2.84 -6.39 4.88
N CYS A 15 3.58 -7.31 5.47
CA CYS A 15 3.22 -8.72 5.44
C CYS A 15 2.05 -9.00 6.39
N PRO A 16 0.93 -9.61 5.93
CA PRO A 16 -0.18 -9.95 6.81
C PRO A 16 0.14 -11.05 7.83
N ASN A 17 1.28 -11.74 7.68
CA ASN A 17 1.68 -12.83 8.57
C ASN A 17 2.66 -12.39 9.67
N CYS A 18 3.64 -11.54 9.33
CA CYS A 18 4.69 -11.13 10.28
C CYS A 18 4.71 -9.63 10.56
N GLN A 19 3.83 -8.84 9.93
CA GLN A 19 3.77 -7.38 10.06
C GLN A 19 5.07 -6.67 9.65
N GLY A 20 5.98 -7.38 8.99
CA GLY A 20 7.21 -6.80 8.48
C GLY A 20 6.94 -5.98 7.24
N GLU A 21 7.35 -4.72 7.27
CA GLU A 21 7.37 -3.87 6.09
C GLU A 21 8.54 -4.19 5.16
N PHE A 22 8.31 -3.95 3.87
CA PHE A 22 9.26 -3.99 2.77
C PHE A 22 8.62 -3.27 1.56
N LYS A 23 9.35 -3.10 0.46
CA LYS A 23 8.81 -2.53 -0.78
C LYS A 23 9.07 -3.45 -1.96
N TRP A 24 8.12 -3.48 -2.90
CA TRP A 24 8.32 -4.09 -4.21
C TRP A 24 8.01 -3.07 -5.31
N HIS A 25 8.52 -3.31 -6.50
CA HIS A 25 8.37 -2.40 -7.63
C HIS A 25 6.91 -2.34 -8.12
N HIS A 26 6.43 -1.14 -8.48
CA HIS A 26 5.08 -0.99 -9.04
C HIS A 26 5.04 -1.43 -10.50
N GLY A 27 4.52 -2.63 -10.75
CA GLY A 27 4.48 -3.24 -12.08
C GLY A 27 5.82 -3.89 -12.46
N PRO A 28 5.95 -4.37 -13.72
CA PRO A 28 7.17 -5.03 -14.17
C PRO A 28 8.38 -4.09 -14.12
N THR A 29 9.54 -4.62 -13.75
CA THR A 29 10.82 -3.90 -13.87
C THR A 29 11.32 -3.87 -15.32
N ALA A 30 12.30 -3.02 -15.60
CA ALA A 30 12.90 -2.89 -16.94
C ALA A 30 13.56 -4.20 -17.44
N ASP A 31 14.12 -4.99 -16.52
CA ASP A 31 14.83 -6.23 -16.84
C ASP A 31 13.93 -7.48 -16.81
N ALA A 32 12.62 -7.30 -16.55
CA ALA A 32 11.67 -8.40 -16.52
C ALA A 32 11.61 -9.11 -17.89
N PRO A 33 11.72 -10.45 -17.95
CA PRO A 33 11.63 -11.19 -19.20
C PRO A 33 10.32 -10.91 -19.94
N ALA A 34 10.41 -10.65 -21.25
CA ALA A 34 9.24 -10.41 -22.08
C ALA A 34 8.28 -11.61 -22.02
N GLY A 35 7.00 -11.35 -21.73
CA GLY A 35 5.97 -12.38 -21.61
C GLY A 35 6.00 -13.17 -20.29
N PHE A 36 6.80 -12.75 -19.30
CA PHE A 36 6.74 -13.33 -17.96
C PHE A 36 5.34 -13.18 -17.35
N VAL A 37 4.79 -14.28 -16.86
CA VAL A 37 3.46 -14.31 -16.23
C VAL A 37 3.64 -14.21 -14.73
N TYR A 38 3.26 -13.07 -14.16
CA TYR A 38 3.37 -12.83 -12.73
C TYR A 38 2.39 -13.71 -11.93
N PRO A 39 2.87 -14.34 -10.83
CA PRO A 39 2.01 -15.13 -9.97
C PRO A 39 0.97 -14.25 -9.27
N GLN A 40 -0.19 -14.83 -8.97
CA GLN A 40 -1.26 -14.16 -8.21
C GLN A 40 -1.05 -14.20 -6.68
N VAL A 41 0.10 -14.75 -6.28
CA VAL A 41 0.55 -14.83 -4.89
C VAL A 41 1.97 -14.31 -4.82
N HIS A 42 2.27 -13.55 -3.78
CA HIS A 42 3.62 -13.13 -3.45
C HIS A 42 4.08 -13.80 -2.17
N TRP A 43 5.38 -13.86 -1.98
CA TRP A 43 6.04 -14.40 -0.80
C TRP A 43 6.71 -13.28 -0.03
N CYS A 44 6.56 -13.27 1.30
CA CYS A 44 7.17 -12.24 2.13
C CYS A 44 8.69 -12.40 2.11
N PRO A 45 9.45 -11.36 1.68
CA PRO A 45 10.91 -11.43 1.65
C PRO A 45 11.58 -11.60 3.00
N ARG A 46 10.82 -11.41 4.10
CA ARG A 46 11.32 -11.48 5.48
C ARG A 46 10.97 -12.78 6.19
N CYS A 47 9.76 -13.33 5.98
CA CYS A 47 9.29 -14.52 6.72
C CYS A 47 8.97 -15.73 5.84
N GLY A 48 9.05 -15.60 4.51
CA GLY A 48 8.84 -16.70 3.59
C GLY A 48 7.40 -17.26 3.55
N ARG A 49 6.42 -16.54 4.10
CA ARG A 49 4.99 -16.90 3.98
C ARG A 49 4.37 -16.20 2.78
N SER A 50 3.48 -16.90 2.08
CA SER A 50 2.76 -16.34 0.94
C SER A 50 1.44 -15.69 1.34
N ALA A 51 0.98 -14.75 0.51
CA ALA A 51 -0.36 -14.18 0.59
C ALA A 51 -0.81 -13.67 -0.80
N PRO A 52 -2.13 -13.55 -1.03
CA PRO A 52 -2.69 -12.94 -2.24
C PRO A 52 -2.22 -11.48 -2.42
N LEU A 53 -2.17 -10.99 -3.66
CA LEU A 53 -1.65 -9.66 -4.01
C LEU A 53 -2.34 -8.48 -3.28
N ASP A 54 -3.60 -8.64 -2.90
CA ASP A 54 -4.42 -7.63 -2.23
C ASP A 54 -4.33 -7.65 -0.70
N ALA A 55 -3.52 -8.54 -0.12
CA ALA A 55 -3.37 -8.69 1.34
C ALA A 55 -2.23 -7.86 1.95
N TRP A 56 -1.51 -7.07 1.15
CA TRP A 56 -0.26 -6.42 1.55
C TRP A 56 -0.44 -4.90 1.71
N TRP A 57 -1.27 -4.49 2.66
CA TRP A 57 -1.46 -3.08 2.98
C TRP A 57 -0.82 -2.76 4.32
N THR A 58 -0.08 -1.66 4.40
CA THR A 58 0.38 -1.16 5.69
C THR A 58 -0.82 -0.64 6.48
N GLN A 59 -0.69 -0.62 7.81
CA GLN A 59 -1.71 -0.05 8.67
C GLN A 59 -2.01 1.43 8.31
N ALA A 60 -0.97 2.22 8.01
CA ALA A 60 -1.12 3.61 7.56
C ALA A 60 -1.90 3.73 6.24
N GLN A 61 -1.71 2.80 5.29
CA GLN A 61 -2.47 2.78 4.04
C GLN A 61 -3.94 2.42 4.27
N ILE A 62 -4.23 1.49 5.18
CA ILE A 62 -5.60 1.13 5.56
C ILE A 62 -6.30 2.33 6.19
N GLU A 63 -5.64 2.98 7.16
CA GLU A 63 -6.16 4.16 7.86
C GLU A 63 -6.40 5.32 6.91
N TYR A 64 -5.46 5.62 6.01
CA TYR A 64 -5.62 6.65 5.00
C TYR A 64 -6.86 6.39 4.11
N LYS A 65 -7.03 5.16 3.62
CA LYS A 65 -8.20 4.79 2.80
C LYS A 65 -9.51 4.95 3.58
N GLN A 66 -9.54 4.52 4.84
CA GLN A 66 -10.71 4.67 5.71
C GLN A 66 -11.06 6.13 5.96
N ALA A 67 -10.06 6.98 6.23
CA ALA A 67 -10.24 8.41 6.44
C ALA A 67 -10.74 9.12 5.17
N VAL A 68 -10.18 8.80 3.99
CA VAL A 68 -10.66 9.34 2.71
C VAL A 68 -12.12 8.95 2.44
N LEU A 69 -12.51 7.70 2.72
CA LEU A 69 -13.89 7.24 2.57
C LEU A 69 -14.85 7.91 3.56
N ALA A 70 -14.41 8.15 4.80
CA ALA A 70 -15.23 8.83 5.81
C ALA A 70 -15.51 10.29 5.41
N VAL A 71 -14.50 10.99 4.89
CA VAL A 71 -14.66 12.38 4.40
C VAL A 71 -15.61 12.41 3.20
N SER A 72 -15.45 11.51 2.22
CA SER A 72 -16.31 11.50 1.03
C SER A 72 -17.77 11.18 1.36
N ALA A 73 -18.02 10.25 2.27
CA ALA A 73 -19.37 9.94 2.76
C ALA A 73 -20.00 11.15 3.47
N GLY A 74 -19.23 11.86 4.29
CA GLY A 74 -19.67 13.09 4.96
C GLY A 74 -20.03 14.20 3.97
N ASP A 75 -19.20 14.40 2.93
CA ASP A 75 -19.45 15.40 1.89
C ASP A 75 -20.74 15.08 1.09
N ILE A 76 -20.96 13.81 0.73
CA ILE A 76 -22.19 13.37 0.04
C ILE A 76 -23.44 13.63 0.89
N LEU A 77 -23.39 13.28 2.19
CA LEU A 77 -24.51 13.51 3.11
C LEU A 77 -24.79 15.00 3.31
N ALA A 78 -23.74 15.82 3.43
CA ALA A 78 -23.89 17.26 3.58
C ALA A 78 -24.53 17.90 2.34
N ASP A 79 -24.13 17.47 1.14
CA ASP A 79 -24.69 18.00 -0.10
C ASP A 79 -26.13 17.52 -0.34
N ALA A 80 -26.46 16.27 0.02
CA ALA A 80 -27.84 15.79 0.03
C ALA A 80 -28.72 16.56 1.03
N PHE A 81 -28.21 16.90 2.21
CA PHE A 81 -28.98 17.66 3.20
C PHE A 81 -29.22 19.11 2.76
N LYS A 82 -28.24 19.73 2.08
CA LYS A 82 -28.42 21.07 1.48
C LYS A 82 -29.46 21.06 0.37
N SER A 83 -29.52 20.01 -0.46
CA SER A 83 -30.51 19.94 -1.56
C SER A 83 -31.93 19.70 -1.07
N VAL A 84 -32.11 19.08 0.11
CA VAL A 84 -33.42 18.86 0.76
C VAL A 84 -33.87 20.08 1.57
N ARG A 85 -32.96 20.98 1.98
CA ARG A 85 -33.30 22.27 2.60
C ARG A 85 -33.86 23.25 1.56
N SER A 86 -35.11 23.05 1.15
CA SER A 86 -35.93 24.04 0.44
C SER A 86 -37.08 24.56 1.31
N ASP A 87 -37.32 25.86 1.21
CA ASP A 87 -38.30 26.84 1.76
C ASP A 87 -39.20 26.57 2.98
N PHE A 88 -39.45 25.34 3.44
CA PHE A 88 -40.48 25.06 4.46
C PHE A 88 -39.97 24.51 5.80
N LEU A 89 -38.67 24.20 5.94
CA LEU A 89 -38.10 23.60 7.15
C LEU A 89 -36.84 24.34 7.62
N ARG A 90 -37.03 25.31 8.51
CA ARG A 90 -35.93 25.94 9.27
C ARG A 90 -35.57 25.06 10.46
N PHE A 91 -34.70 24.09 10.23
CA PHE A 91 -34.05 23.33 11.30
C PHE A 91 -32.67 23.94 11.55
N GLU A 92 -32.38 24.40 12.77
CA GLU A 92 -31.05 24.84 13.19
C GLU A 92 -30.13 23.63 13.32
N ALA A 93 -29.49 23.26 12.21
CA ALA A 93 -28.42 22.28 12.25
C ALA A 93 -27.18 22.95 12.84
N ASN A 94 -26.88 22.64 14.10
CA ASN A 94 -25.54 22.85 14.65
C ASN A 94 -24.55 22.14 13.73
N SER A 95 -23.66 22.90 13.11
CA SER A 95 -22.71 22.41 12.11
C SER A 95 -21.80 21.37 12.73
N SER A 96 -22.03 20.09 12.42
CA SER A 96 -21.07 19.03 12.67
C SER A 96 -19.74 19.44 12.03
N ALA A 97 -18.67 19.50 12.83
CA ALA A 97 -17.33 19.84 12.39
C ALA A 97 -16.97 19.04 11.13
N LYS A 98 -16.51 19.72 10.07
CA LYS A 98 -15.95 19.04 8.89
C LYS A 98 -14.85 18.11 9.38
N GLN A 99 -14.99 16.82 9.06
CA GLN A 99 -13.93 15.85 9.31
C GLN A 99 -12.65 16.36 8.61
N PRO A 100 -11.52 16.48 9.32
CA PRO A 100 -10.27 16.90 8.68
C PRO A 100 -9.87 15.85 7.64
N ARG A 101 -9.38 16.33 6.48
CA ARG A 101 -8.81 15.43 5.47
C ARG A 101 -7.52 14.82 6.01
N PRO A 102 -7.29 13.51 5.80
CA PRO A 102 -6.02 12.90 6.19
C PRO A 102 -4.88 13.52 5.38
N ASP A 103 -3.70 13.62 6.01
CA ASP A 103 -2.50 13.99 5.29
C ASP A 103 -2.20 12.95 4.19
N PRO A 104 -1.70 13.38 3.01
CA PRO A 104 -1.33 12.45 1.96
C PRO A 104 -0.26 11.45 2.42
N LEU A 105 -0.35 10.21 1.94
CA LEU A 105 0.72 9.24 2.10
C LEU A 105 2.00 9.75 1.39
N VAL A 106 3.16 9.43 1.97
CA VAL A 106 4.48 9.70 1.42
C VAL A 106 5.27 8.40 1.39
N GLU A 107 6.10 8.21 0.36
CA GLU A 107 6.98 7.04 0.24
C GLU A 107 8.46 7.49 0.23
N PRO A 108 9.17 7.42 1.37
CA PRO A 108 10.55 7.90 1.48
C PRO A 108 11.58 6.87 1.01
N ASP A 109 12.75 7.27 0.54
CA ASP A 109 13.86 6.36 0.19
C ASP A 109 14.66 5.89 1.43
N ASP A 110 14.08 5.00 2.22
CA ASP A 110 14.54 4.59 3.56
C ASP A 110 14.90 3.10 3.68
N MET A 111 14.88 2.34 2.59
CA MET A 111 15.11 0.89 2.59
C MET A 111 16.19 0.46 1.60
N LEU A 112 16.86 -0.65 1.91
CA LEU A 112 17.95 -1.21 1.12
C LEU A 112 17.42 -2.17 0.06
N MET A 113 17.84 -1.99 -1.19
CA MET A 113 17.50 -2.89 -2.29
C MET A 113 18.28 -4.20 -2.18
N ILE A 114 17.57 -5.32 -2.30
CA ILE A 114 18.11 -6.68 -2.35
C ILE A 114 17.51 -7.42 -3.55
N ALA A 115 18.28 -8.31 -4.18
CA ALA A 115 17.85 -9.05 -5.35
C ALA A 115 17.99 -10.57 -5.11
N PRO A 116 16.94 -11.37 -5.33
CA PRO A 116 17.03 -12.83 -5.20
C PRO A 116 17.76 -13.43 -6.42
N PRO A 117 18.59 -14.48 -6.24
CA PRO A 117 19.35 -15.09 -7.34
C PRO A 117 18.47 -15.79 -8.38
N CYS A 118 17.28 -16.26 -7.99
CA CYS A 118 16.34 -16.94 -8.89
C CYS A 118 15.52 -16.00 -9.77
N HIS A 119 15.28 -14.76 -9.32
CA HIS A 119 14.48 -13.75 -10.02
C HIS A 119 15.13 -12.37 -9.84
N PRO A 120 16.37 -12.16 -10.32
CA PRO A 120 17.13 -10.95 -10.04
C PRO A 120 16.50 -9.67 -10.61
N TRP A 121 15.62 -9.80 -11.61
CA TRP A 121 14.85 -8.70 -12.17
C TRP A 121 13.71 -8.24 -11.26
N GLU A 122 13.34 -8.98 -10.22
CA GLU A 122 12.36 -8.55 -9.20
C GLU A 122 13.06 -8.30 -7.85
N PRO A 123 13.88 -7.23 -7.74
CA PRO A 123 14.41 -6.82 -6.47
C PRO A 123 13.28 -6.32 -5.55
N VAL A 124 13.57 -6.32 -4.25
CA VAL A 124 12.73 -5.72 -3.22
C VAL A 124 13.57 -4.80 -2.36
N LYS A 125 12.96 -3.81 -1.72
CA LYS A 125 13.62 -3.00 -0.70
C LYS A 125 13.21 -3.47 0.70
N VAL A 126 14.16 -3.68 1.60
CA VAL A 126 13.91 -4.10 2.99
C VAL A 126 14.51 -3.10 3.99
N PRO A 127 13.99 -3.02 5.22
CA PRO A 127 14.62 -2.22 6.27
C PRO A 127 16.07 -2.64 6.52
N SER A 128 16.91 -1.69 6.91
CA SER A 128 18.35 -1.93 7.14
C SER A 128 18.64 -3.02 8.19
N GLU A 129 17.71 -3.19 9.12
CA GLU A 129 17.72 -4.14 10.23
C GLU A 129 17.05 -5.48 9.89
N ALA A 130 16.62 -5.68 8.64
CA ALA A 130 16.01 -6.94 8.22
C ALA A 130 17.01 -8.11 8.32
N GLN A 131 16.55 -9.22 8.88
CA GLN A 131 17.38 -10.40 9.16
C GLN A 131 17.31 -11.41 8.01
N VAL A 132 18.43 -12.10 7.78
CA VAL A 132 18.54 -13.24 6.85
C VAL A 132 17.96 -14.53 7.48
N PRO A 133 17.53 -15.52 6.66
CA PRO A 133 17.51 -15.50 5.20
C PRO A 133 16.43 -14.58 4.63
N PHE A 134 16.68 -14.07 3.42
CA PHE A 134 15.65 -13.41 2.63
C PHE A 134 14.93 -14.42 1.75
N TYR A 135 13.75 -14.05 1.26
CA TYR A 135 12.93 -14.92 0.41
C TYR A 135 12.55 -14.19 -0.89
N CYS A 136 12.61 -14.89 -2.02
CA CYS A 136 12.22 -14.30 -3.30
C CYS A 136 10.72 -13.96 -3.31
N LEU A 137 10.36 -12.74 -3.72
CA LEU A 137 8.98 -12.28 -3.82
C LEU A 137 8.09 -13.20 -4.68
N LEU A 138 8.65 -13.72 -5.77
CA LEU A 138 7.89 -14.49 -6.76
C LEU A 138 7.75 -15.98 -6.41
N CYS A 139 8.84 -16.64 -5.99
CA CYS A 139 8.84 -18.10 -5.79
C CYS A 139 9.05 -18.54 -4.34
N GLY A 140 9.36 -17.63 -3.41
CA GLY A 140 9.57 -17.96 -2.00
C GLY A 140 10.89 -18.67 -1.70
N GLN A 141 11.78 -18.86 -2.69
CA GLN A 141 13.08 -19.47 -2.46
C GLN A 141 13.91 -18.62 -1.47
N ALA A 142 14.43 -19.26 -0.43
CA ALA A 142 15.31 -18.62 0.54
C ALA A 142 16.70 -18.36 -0.04
N TYR A 143 17.31 -17.23 0.31
CA TYR A 143 18.66 -16.86 -0.08
C TYR A 143 19.32 -15.99 1.00
N ALA A 144 20.65 -15.94 0.98
CA ALA A 144 21.47 -15.02 1.75
C ALA A 144 22.41 -14.32 0.77
N LEU A 145 22.63 -13.01 0.99
CA LEU A 145 23.52 -12.19 0.19
C LEU A 145 24.99 -12.41 0.55
#